data_AF-A0A1M7KCT6-F1
#
_entry.id   AF-A0A1M7KCT6-F1
#
_cell.length_a   1.000
_cell.length_b   1.000
_cell.length_c   1.000
_cell.angle_alpha   90.00
_cell.angle_beta   90.00
_cell.angle_gamma   90.00
#
_symmetry.space_group_name_H-M   'P 1'
#
loop_
_entity.id
_entity.type
_entity.pdbx_description
1 polymer ?
#
loop_
_entity_poly.entity_id
_entity_poly.type
_entity_poly.pdbx_seq_one_letter_code
_entity_poly.pdbx_strand_id
1 'polypeptide(L)'
;MKKFVLTSLTAAMIIASTGCGKKVSGNEKPSQKETTSASAAEDTIEADSDEELATVRERDIVSSDILDYEIYNGGVIITKYKGKESAVEIPAEIEGTPVREIGFFAFEANEKLTSVALPESVQTIGEGAFIDCTSLTEINLPAGLTVIERGAFAGCTSITEMTIPEGVQSIHNGAFAGCTALTAMTVLSRELKYENWGLEELPNLVIYAPEDSAAAEWAGAMGKYTIY
;
A
#
# COMPACT_ATOMS: atom_id res chain seq x y z
N MET A 1 -19.08 17.46 -21.45
CA MET A 1 -18.47 18.52 -20.63
C MET A 1 -19.36 18.82 -19.44
N LYS A 2 -19.18 18.13 -18.32
CA LYS A 2 -19.86 18.42 -17.05
C LYS A 2 -18.75 18.65 -16.03
N LYS A 3 -18.55 19.91 -15.65
CA LYS A 3 -17.64 20.34 -14.58
C LYS A 3 -18.36 20.11 -13.26
N PHE A 4 -17.87 19.20 -12.43
CA PHE A 4 -18.26 19.15 -11.02
C PHE A 4 -17.23 19.96 -10.22
N VAL A 5 -17.71 21.02 -9.59
CA VAL A 5 -16.95 21.86 -8.66
C VAL A 5 -17.20 21.27 -7.28
N LEU A 6 -16.17 20.71 -6.64
CA LEU A 6 -16.23 20.39 -5.21
C LEU A 6 -15.66 21.57 -4.42
N THR A 7 -16.56 22.25 -3.73
CA THR A 7 -16.29 23.30 -2.73
C THR A 7 -15.59 22.72 -1.51
N SER A 8 -14.44 23.29 -1.17
CA SER A 8 -13.72 23.12 0.10
C SER A 8 -14.61 23.54 1.28
N LEU A 9 -14.77 22.64 2.26
CA LEU A 9 -15.42 22.93 3.54
C LEU A 9 -14.31 23.04 4.60
N THR A 10 -13.98 24.27 5.00
CA THR A 10 -13.13 24.53 6.16
C THR A 10 -14.00 24.64 7.41
N ALA A 11 -13.75 23.78 8.40
CA ALA A 11 -14.33 23.91 9.73
C ALA A 11 -13.20 24.11 10.74
N ALA A 12 -13.15 25.30 11.33
CA ALA A 12 -12.35 25.61 12.50
C ALA A 12 -13.07 25.13 13.76
N MET A 13 -12.38 24.48 14.68
CA MET A 13 -12.88 24.29 16.04
C MET A 13 -11.80 24.64 17.07
N ILE A 14 -12.14 25.66 17.88
CA ILE A 14 -11.41 26.13 19.06
C ILE A 14 -11.87 25.27 20.23
N ILE A 15 -10.96 24.60 20.94
CA ILE A 15 -11.20 24.24 22.35
C ILE A 15 -9.91 24.42 23.15
N ALA A 16 -9.94 25.39 24.05
CA ALA A 16 -9.01 25.47 25.17
C ALA A 16 -9.61 24.68 26.35
N SER A 17 -8.82 23.84 27.02
CA SER A 17 -8.92 23.73 28.47
C SER A 17 -7.63 23.18 29.11
N THR A 18 -7.28 23.87 30.18
CA THR A 18 -6.21 23.68 31.18
C THR A 18 -6.40 22.44 32.04
N GLY A 19 -5.31 21.81 32.51
CA GLY A 19 -5.40 20.87 33.64
C GLY A 19 -4.12 20.08 33.98
N CYS A 20 -3.41 20.52 35.01
CA CYS A 20 -2.13 20.01 35.53
C CYS A 20 -2.24 18.66 36.30
N GLY A 21 -1.20 17.83 36.27
CA GLY A 21 -1.00 16.70 37.20
C GLY A 21 0.38 16.05 37.07
N LYS A 22 1.10 15.91 38.18
CA LYS A 22 2.55 15.66 38.26
C LYS A 22 2.81 14.40 39.10
N LYS A 23 4.00 13.78 38.91
CA LYS A 23 4.78 12.87 39.81
C LYS A 23 4.53 11.35 39.65
N VAL A 24 5.48 10.40 39.79
CA VAL A 24 6.93 10.37 40.17
C VAL A 24 7.48 8.92 40.00
N SER A 25 8.82 8.79 39.84
CA SER A 25 9.71 7.63 40.19
C SER A 25 9.54 6.31 39.42
N GLY A 26 10.58 5.54 39.04
CA GLY A 26 12.01 5.58 39.39
C GLY A 26 12.80 4.48 38.65
N ASN A 27 14.11 4.52 38.85
CA ASN A 27 15.19 3.68 38.29
C ASN A 27 14.91 2.16 38.27
N GLU A 28 15.46 1.44 37.29
CA GLU A 28 16.73 0.69 37.44
C GLU A 28 17.10 -0.06 36.15
N LYS A 29 18.40 0.01 35.82
CA LYS A 29 19.12 -0.75 34.80
C LYS A 29 19.96 -1.81 35.53
N PRO A 30 20.11 -3.02 34.98
CA PRO A 30 21.45 -3.60 34.87
C PRO A 30 21.65 -4.24 33.47
N SER A 31 22.71 -3.91 32.73
CA SER A 31 24.08 -4.45 32.83
C SER A 31 24.21 -5.89 32.34
N GLN A 32 25.13 -6.05 31.39
CA GLN A 32 25.48 -7.24 30.60
C GLN A 32 26.09 -8.40 31.41
N LYS A 33 26.06 -9.61 30.80
CA LYS A 33 27.15 -10.59 30.92
C LYS A 33 27.22 -11.50 29.69
N GLU A 34 28.35 -11.43 28.98
CA GLU A 34 28.98 -12.51 28.21
C GLU A 34 29.19 -13.74 29.14
N THR A 35 29.48 -15.00 28.80
CA THR A 35 30.09 -15.76 27.69
C THR A 35 29.84 -17.25 28.08
N THR A 36 29.71 -18.28 27.24
CA THR A 36 30.76 -19.16 26.65
C THR A 36 30.22 -20.61 26.53
N SER A 37 30.71 -21.34 25.52
CA SER A 37 30.83 -22.82 25.40
C SER A 37 29.52 -23.60 25.16
N ALA A 38 29.44 -24.71 24.41
CA ALA A 38 30.33 -25.46 23.52
C ALA A 38 29.47 -26.56 22.86
N SER A 39 30.08 -27.29 21.93
CA SER A 39 29.79 -28.68 21.57
C SER A 39 28.90 -28.93 20.36
N ALA A 40 29.55 -29.57 19.38
CA ALA A 40 28.98 -30.23 18.22
C ALA A 40 28.02 -31.37 18.61
N ALA A 41 27.00 -31.56 17.79
CA ALA A 41 26.45 -32.85 17.45
C ALA A 41 25.97 -32.76 15.99
N GLU A 42 26.62 -33.54 15.13
CA GLU A 42 26.13 -33.84 13.79
C GLU A 42 24.82 -34.62 13.97
N ASP A 43 23.70 -34.03 13.54
CA ASP A 43 22.44 -34.76 13.41
C ASP A 43 22.18 -34.94 11.92
N THR A 44 22.39 -36.17 11.48
CA THR A 44 22.13 -36.65 10.14
C THR A 44 20.63 -36.79 9.99
N ILE A 45 19.98 -35.78 9.41
CA ILE A 45 18.59 -35.90 8.98
C ILE A 45 18.61 -36.40 7.53
N GLU A 46 18.63 -37.73 7.36
CA GLU A 46 18.08 -38.33 6.15
C GLU A 46 16.56 -38.16 6.21
N ALA A 47 16.07 -37.09 5.60
CA ALA A 47 14.67 -36.96 5.23
C ALA A 47 14.51 -37.51 3.82
N ASP A 48 14.27 -38.82 3.77
CA ASP A 48 13.57 -39.46 2.67
C ASP A 48 12.13 -38.93 2.68
N SER A 49 11.89 -37.89 1.87
CA SER A 49 10.55 -37.49 1.50
C SER A 49 10.58 -37.09 0.04
N ASP A 50 10.19 -38.04 -0.80
CA ASP A 50 9.55 -37.78 -2.09
C ASP A 50 8.27 -36.96 -1.86
N GLU A 51 8.39 -35.75 -1.31
CA GLU A 51 7.40 -34.71 -1.54
C GLU A 51 7.51 -34.43 -3.03
N GLU A 52 6.54 -34.96 -3.77
CA GLU A 52 6.20 -34.54 -5.11
C GLU A 52 6.16 -33.00 -5.07
N LEU A 53 7.27 -32.37 -5.50
CA LEU A 53 7.38 -30.93 -5.69
C LEU A 53 6.10 -30.53 -6.41
N ALA A 54 5.19 -29.86 -5.71
CA ALA A 54 3.89 -29.49 -6.23
C ALA A 54 4.15 -28.90 -7.61
N THR A 55 3.77 -29.63 -8.66
CA THR A 55 4.10 -29.26 -10.03
C THR A 55 3.63 -27.83 -10.17
N VAL A 56 4.57 -26.91 -10.43
CA VAL A 56 4.30 -25.49 -10.64
C VAL A 56 3.08 -25.43 -11.55
N ARG A 57 1.92 -25.04 -11.02
CA ARG A 57 0.75 -24.84 -11.86
C ARG A 57 1.21 -23.82 -12.89
N GLU A 58 1.29 -24.24 -14.15
CA GLU A 58 1.48 -23.32 -15.25
C GLU A 58 0.39 -22.26 -15.08
N ARG A 59 0.80 -21.03 -14.75
CA ARG A 59 -0.17 -19.93 -14.67
C ARG A 59 -0.64 -19.72 -16.09
N ASP A 60 -1.91 -20.00 -16.33
CA ASP A 60 -2.55 -19.81 -17.64
C ASP A 60 -2.70 -18.30 -17.89
N ILE A 61 -1.60 -17.65 -18.23
CA ILE A 61 -1.56 -16.24 -18.59
C ILE A 61 -2.12 -16.11 -20.01
N VAL A 62 -3.26 -15.44 -20.12
CA VAL A 62 -3.84 -15.03 -21.39
C VAL A 62 -3.21 -13.71 -21.80
N SER A 63 -2.55 -13.71 -22.95
CA SER A 63 -1.87 -12.55 -23.49
C SER A 63 -2.70 -11.88 -24.59
N SER A 64 -3.05 -10.61 -24.41
CA SER A 64 -3.71 -9.77 -25.43
C SER A 64 -2.80 -8.64 -25.92
N ASP A 65 -3.25 -7.76 -26.81
CA ASP A 65 -2.42 -6.63 -27.27
C ASP A 65 -2.12 -5.61 -26.16
N ILE A 66 -3.04 -5.43 -25.21
CA ILE A 66 -2.98 -4.34 -24.22
C ILE A 66 -2.72 -4.87 -22.81
N LEU A 67 -3.21 -6.06 -22.49
CA LEU A 67 -3.11 -6.65 -21.15
C LEU A 67 -2.70 -8.12 -21.23
N ASP A 68 -1.81 -8.54 -20.34
CA ASP A 68 -1.69 -9.92 -19.92
C ASP A 68 -2.51 -10.09 -18.63
N TYR A 69 -3.24 -11.19 -18.52
CA TYR A 69 -4.08 -11.47 -17.36
C TYR A 69 -4.17 -12.97 -17.08
N GLU A 70 -4.54 -13.30 -15.86
CA GLU A 70 -4.81 -14.66 -15.41
C GLU A 70 -6.22 -14.72 -14.83
N ILE A 71 -6.99 -15.73 -15.22
CA ILE A 71 -8.31 -16.01 -14.64
C ILE A 71 -8.16 -17.15 -13.64
N TYR A 72 -8.51 -16.90 -12.38
CA TYR A 72 -8.55 -17.93 -11.35
C TYR A 72 -9.96 -18.02 -10.75
N ASN A 73 -10.21 -19.07 -9.95
CA ASN A 73 -11.52 -19.30 -9.34
C ASN A 73 -11.85 -18.21 -8.30
N GLY A 74 -12.41 -17.09 -8.75
CA GLY A 74 -12.77 -15.94 -7.93
C GLY A 74 -12.53 -14.56 -8.56
N GLY A 75 -11.74 -14.49 -9.65
CA GLY A 75 -11.41 -13.22 -10.26
C GLY A 75 -10.37 -13.25 -11.37
N VAL A 76 -10.09 -12.07 -11.90
CA VAL A 76 -9.04 -11.82 -12.87
C VAL A 76 -7.92 -11.02 -12.22
N ILE A 77 -6.68 -11.43 -12.47
CA ILE A 77 -5.46 -10.69 -12.12
C ILE A 77 -4.93 -10.06 -13.40
N ILE A 78 -4.73 -8.74 -13.40
CA ILE A 78 -3.99 -8.08 -14.47
C ILE A 78 -2.50 -8.28 -14.20
N THR A 79 -1.81 -9.08 -15.00
CA THR A 79 -0.40 -9.44 -14.76
C THR A 79 0.58 -8.55 -15.52
N LYS A 80 0.15 -7.93 -16.63
CA LYS A 80 0.96 -6.92 -17.33
C LYS A 80 0.10 -5.96 -18.14
N TYR A 81 0.45 -4.68 -18.13
CA TYR A 81 -0.01 -3.70 -19.11
C TYR A 81 1.04 -3.49 -20.20
N LYS A 82 0.59 -3.55 -21.44
CA LYS A 82 1.40 -3.42 -22.67
C LYS A 82 0.90 -2.30 -23.59
N GLY A 83 -0.19 -1.63 -23.19
CA GLY A 83 -0.73 -0.49 -23.91
C GLY A 83 0.21 0.71 -23.91
N LYS A 84 -0.13 1.72 -24.72
CA LYS A 84 0.66 2.95 -24.91
C LYS A 84 -0.05 4.20 -24.42
N GLU A 85 -1.31 4.07 -24.02
CA GLU A 85 -2.11 5.16 -23.50
C GLU A 85 -1.54 5.64 -22.16
N SER A 86 -1.57 6.95 -21.95
CA SER A 86 -1.15 7.58 -20.69
C SER A 86 -2.27 7.58 -19.63
N ALA A 87 -3.53 7.57 -20.05
CA ALA A 87 -4.69 7.41 -19.18
C ALA A 87 -5.32 6.04 -19.46
N VAL A 88 -5.36 5.18 -18.45
CA VAL A 88 -5.79 3.79 -18.60
C VAL A 88 -7.05 3.53 -17.78
N GLU A 89 -8.05 2.92 -18.41
CA GLU A 89 -9.23 2.38 -17.72
C GLU A 89 -9.12 0.86 -17.71
N ILE A 90 -9.01 0.27 -16.51
CA ILE A 90 -8.96 -1.19 -16.36
C ILE A 90 -10.38 -1.72 -16.47
N PRO A 91 -10.64 -2.72 -17.34
CA PRO A 91 -11.97 -3.27 -17.51
C PRO A 91 -12.48 -3.87 -16.19
N ALA A 92 -13.75 -3.66 -15.86
CA ALA A 92 -14.34 -4.23 -14.65
C ALA A 92 -14.44 -5.75 -14.69
N GLU A 93 -14.60 -6.31 -15.90
CA GLU A 93 -14.70 -7.75 -16.14
C GLU A 93 -13.90 -8.14 -17.39
N ILE A 94 -13.29 -9.32 -17.36
CA ILE A 94 -12.71 -9.98 -18.52
C ILE A 94 -13.37 -11.36 -18.63
N GLU A 95 -13.94 -11.67 -19.79
CA GLU A 95 -14.69 -12.92 -20.04
C GLU A 95 -15.82 -13.16 -19.02
N GLY A 96 -16.49 -12.08 -18.58
CA GLY A 96 -17.56 -12.13 -17.59
C GLY A 96 -17.08 -12.41 -16.15
N THR A 97 -15.77 -12.40 -15.92
CA THR A 97 -15.16 -12.58 -14.59
C THR A 97 -14.63 -11.23 -14.09
N PRO A 98 -14.93 -10.81 -12.86
CA PRO A 98 -14.51 -9.51 -12.34
C PRO A 98 -13.00 -9.40 -12.15
N VAL A 99 -12.42 -8.24 -12.46
CA VAL A 99 -11.02 -7.93 -12.12
C VAL A 99 -10.90 -7.69 -10.62
N ARG A 100 -10.06 -8.50 -9.97
CA ARG A 100 -9.87 -8.50 -8.51
C ARG A 100 -8.51 -7.95 -8.10
N GLU A 101 -7.52 -8.04 -8.97
CA GLU A 101 -6.15 -7.73 -8.59
C GLU A 101 -5.41 -7.04 -9.73
N ILE A 102 -4.63 -6.03 -9.36
CA ILE A 102 -3.54 -5.53 -10.19
C ILE A 102 -2.28 -6.24 -9.73
N GLY A 103 -1.80 -7.18 -10.54
CA GLY A 103 -0.77 -8.14 -10.15
C GLY A 103 0.63 -7.53 -10.04
N PHE A 104 1.54 -8.40 -9.64
CA PHE A 104 2.97 -8.12 -9.49
C PHE A 104 3.57 -7.43 -10.71
N PHE A 105 4.15 -6.23 -10.50
CA PHE A 105 4.79 -5.41 -11.54
C PHE A 105 3.93 -5.15 -12.81
N ALA A 106 2.61 -5.18 -12.68
CA ALA A 106 1.70 -5.07 -13.82
C ALA A 106 1.94 -3.80 -14.66
N PHE A 107 2.24 -2.67 -14.01
CA PHE A 107 2.50 -1.37 -14.61
C PHE A 107 3.93 -0.85 -14.36
N GLU A 108 4.84 -1.69 -13.85
CA GLU A 108 6.22 -1.30 -13.50
C GLU A 108 6.89 -0.42 -14.57
N ALA A 109 7.58 0.62 -14.09
CA ALA A 109 8.39 1.56 -14.85
C ALA A 109 7.66 2.19 -16.05
N ASN A 110 6.34 2.34 -15.98
CA ASN A 110 5.58 3.00 -17.02
C ASN A 110 5.67 4.53 -16.87
N GLU A 111 6.75 5.11 -17.38
CA GLU A 111 7.04 6.55 -17.37
C GLU A 111 6.05 7.41 -18.16
N LYS A 112 5.10 6.81 -18.90
CA LYS A 112 4.09 7.55 -19.67
C LYS A 112 2.72 7.54 -19.01
N LEU A 113 2.50 6.68 -18.02
CA LEU A 113 1.23 6.54 -17.34
C LEU A 113 0.99 7.76 -16.46
N THR A 114 -0.06 8.52 -16.74
CA THR A 114 -0.47 9.72 -15.99
C THR A 114 -1.66 9.44 -15.09
N SER A 115 -2.55 8.53 -15.49
CA SER A 115 -3.68 8.12 -14.65
C SER A 115 -4.16 6.70 -14.91
N VAL A 116 -4.72 6.09 -13.86
CA VAL A 116 -5.35 4.76 -13.91
C VAL A 116 -6.69 4.79 -13.20
N ALA A 117 -7.75 4.39 -13.90
CA ALA A 117 -9.04 4.11 -13.31
C ALA A 117 -9.16 2.60 -13.03
N LEU A 118 -9.22 2.25 -11.73
CA LEU A 118 -9.42 0.88 -11.27
C LEU A 118 -10.91 0.59 -11.08
N PRO A 119 -11.40 -0.61 -11.43
CA PRO A 119 -12.78 -0.98 -11.16
C PRO A 119 -13.01 -1.25 -9.67
N GLU A 120 -14.24 -1.01 -9.20
CA GLU A 120 -14.64 -1.20 -7.80
C GLU A 120 -14.48 -2.64 -7.28
N SER A 121 -14.34 -3.62 -8.17
CA SER A 121 -14.14 -5.02 -7.81
C SER A 121 -12.71 -5.35 -7.38
N VAL A 122 -11.74 -4.46 -7.62
CA VAL A 122 -10.33 -4.65 -7.23
C VAL A 122 -10.21 -4.63 -5.71
N GLN A 123 -9.59 -5.69 -5.18
CA GLN A 123 -9.38 -5.94 -3.76
C GLN A 123 -7.90 -5.85 -3.37
N THR A 124 -6.99 -6.06 -4.33
CA THR A 124 -5.54 -6.10 -4.09
C THR A 124 -4.78 -5.31 -5.16
N ILE A 125 -3.81 -4.51 -4.70
CA ILE A 125 -2.74 -3.95 -5.54
C ILE A 125 -1.46 -4.67 -5.15
N GLY A 126 -0.94 -5.46 -6.09
CA GLY A 126 0.18 -6.38 -5.90
C GLY A 126 1.53 -5.71 -5.75
N GLU A 127 2.52 -6.51 -5.34
CA GLU A 127 3.86 -6.01 -5.05
C GLU A 127 4.46 -5.32 -6.29
N GLY A 128 4.92 -4.09 -6.08
CA GLY A 128 5.46 -3.24 -7.13
C GLY A 128 4.52 -2.96 -8.31
N ALA A 129 3.20 -3.15 -8.18
CA ALA A 129 2.26 -3.03 -9.28
C ALA A 129 2.45 -1.76 -10.14
N PHE A 130 2.78 -0.63 -9.51
CA PHE A 130 3.05 0.67 -10.13
C PHE A 130 4.46 1.22 -9.79
N ILE A 131 5.41 0.36 -9.43
CA ILE A 131 6.77 0.81 -9.08
C ILE A 131 7.38 1.62 -10.24
N ASP A 132 8.03 2.74 -9.92
CA ASP A 132 8.67 3.67 -10.86
C ASP A 132 7.74 4.20 -11.98
N CYS A 133 6.42 4.22 -11.78
CA CYS A 133 5.49 4.98 -12.61
C CYS A 133 5.65 6.49 -12.36
N THR A 134 6.76 7.07 -12.83
CA THR A 134 7.21 8.41 -12.48
C THR A 134 6.32 9.54 -12.97
N SER A 135 5.49 9.31 -14.00
CA SER A 135 4.52 10.29 -14.51
C SER A 135 3.12 10.16 -13.92
N LEU A 136 2.87 9.16 -13.06
CA LEU A 136 1.54 8.90 -12.51
C LEU A 136 1.17 10.04 -11.54
N THR A 137 0.14 10.80 -11.88
CA THR A 137 -0.33 11.94 -11.07
C THR A 137 -1.62 11.62 -10.33
N GLU A 138 -2.46 10.74 -10.88
CA GLU A 138 -3.78 10.44 -10.33
C GLU A 138 -4.07 8.95 -10.39
N ILE A 139 -4.44 8.38 -9.25
CA ILE A 139 -5.03 7.04 -9.17
C ILE A 139 -6.12 7.05 -8.10
N ASN A 140 -7.33 6.66 -8.50
CA ASN A 140 -8.46 6.52 -7.59
C ASN A 140 -8.49 5.08 -7.08
N LEU A 141 -8.21 4.89 -5.79
CA LEU A 141 -8.26 3.60 -5.13
C LEU A 141 -9.73 3.20 -4.87
N PRO A 142 -10.18 2.00 -5.30
CA PRO A 142 -11.58 1.62 -5.22
C PRO A 142 -12.02 1.34 -3.77
N ALA A 143 -13.32 1.50 -3.50
CA ALA A 143 -13.85 1.31 -2.14
C ALA A 143 -13.71 -0.14 -1.63
N GLY A 144 -13.67 -1.10 -2.55
CA GLY A 144 -13.46 -2.52 -2.26
C GLY A 144 -12.00 -2.93 -2.02
N LEU A 145 -11.04 -2.00 -2.12
CA LEU A 145 -9.62 -2.29 -1.92
C LEU A 145 -9.34 -2.69 -0.46
N THR A 146 -8.65 -3.81 -0.28
CA THR A 146 -8.32 -4.38 1.04
C THR A 146 -6.82 -4.42 1.32
N VAL A 147 -5.99 -4.62 0.30
CA VAL A 147 -4.55 -4.79 0.45
C VAL A 147 -3.77 -3.96 -0.56
N ILE A 148 -2.76 -3.24 -0.08
CA ILE A 148 -1.71 -2.60 -0.88
C ILE A 148 -0.39 -3.26 -0.51
N GLU A 149 0.18 -4.01 -1.45
CA GLU A 149 1.36 -4.82 -1.23
C GLU A 149 2.67 -4.00 -1.22
N ARG A 150 3.76 -4.71 -0.91
CA ARG A 150 5.11 -4.16 -0.77
C ARG A 150 5.48 -3.32 -2.00
N GLY A 151 5.94 -2.09 -1.78
CA GLY A 151 6.43 -1.22 -2.87
C GLY A 151 5.43 -0.93 -4.00
N ALA A 152 4.13 -1.15 -3.81
CA ALA A 152 3.11 -1.04 -4.86
C ALA A 152 3.18 0.27 -5.67
N PHE A 153 3.54 1.39 -5.03
CA PHE A 153 3.70 2.72 -5.63
C PHE A 153 5.10 3.30 -5.41
N ALA A 154 6.09 2.47 -5.07
CA ALA A 154 7.43 2.96 -4.81
C ALA A 154 7.97 3.69 -6.05
N GLY A 155 8.61 4.85 -5.87
CA GLY A 155 9.14 5.65 -6.96
C GLY A 155 8.10 6.39 -7.83
N CYS A 156 6.80 6.38 -7.46
CA CYS A 156 5.81 7.25 -8.09
C CYS A 156 6.04 8.71 -7.69
N THR A 157 6.95 9.39 -8.37
CA THR A 157 7.44 10.74 -8.02
C THR A 157 6.51 11.90 -8.42
N SER A 158 5.40 11.63 -9.11
CA SER A 158 4.44 12.66 -9.54
C SER A 158 3.10 12.66 -8.78
N ILE A 159 2.85 11.67 -7.92
CA ILE A 159 1.63 11.64 -7.10
C ILE A 159 1.74 12.68 -5.98
N THR A 160 0.85 13.66 -5.97
CA THR A 160 0.86 14.76 -4.97
C THR A 160 -0.07 14.52 -3.79
N GLU A 161 -1.17 13.80 -4.03
CA GLU A 161 -2.18 13.47 -3.04
C GLU A 161 -2.63 12.02 -3.20
N MET A 162 -3.01 11.40 -2.08
CA MET A 162 -3.57 10.05 -2.10
C MET A 162 -4.64 9.88 -1.03
N THR A 163 -5.71 9.18 -1.38
CA THR A 163 -6.74 8.77 -0.43
C THR A 163 -6.73 7.25 -0.29
N ILE A 164 -6.49 6.76 0.92
CA ILE A 164 -6.60 5.35 1.30
C ILE A 164 -8.06 5.08 1.71
N PRO A 165 -8.81 4.23 0.97
CA PRO A 165 -10.22 3.93 1.25
C PRO A 165 -10.46 3.28 2.62
N GLU A 166 -11.72 3.32 3.09
CA GLU A 166 -12.14 2.76 4.38
C GLU A 166 -11.87 1.26 4.51
N GLY A 167 -11.98 0.52 3.40
CA GLY A 167 -11.85 -0.94 3.36
C GLY A 167 -10.42 -1.48 3.44
N VAL A 168 -9.40 -0.63 3.36
CA VAL A 168 -8.00 -1.08 3.33
C VAL A 168 -7.58 -1.59 4.70
N GLN A 169 -7.19 -2.86 4.78
CA GLN A 169 -6.80 -3.54 6.03
C GLN A 169 -5.28 -3.62 6.20
N SER A 170 -4.55 -3.67 5.07
CA SER A 170 -3.09 -3.79 5.07
C SER A 170 -2.45 -2.88 4.01
N ILE A 171 -1.40 -2.17 4.42
CA ILE A 171 -0.45 -1.50 3.53
C ILE A 171 0.92 -1.99 3.93
N HIS A 172 1.59 -2.69 3.02
CA HIS A 172 2.85 -3.36 3.33
C HIS A 172 4.07 -2.45 3.19
N ASN A 173 5.21 -2.98 3.62
CA ASN A 173 6.46 -2.24 3.71
C ASN A 173 6.82 -1.46 2.44
N GLY A 174 7.12 -0.17 2.60
CA GLY A 174 7.61 0.70 1.53
C GLY A 174 6.63 0.90 0.37
N ALA A 175 5.32 0.64 0.56
CA ALA A 175 4.30 0.82 -0.48
C ALA A 175 4.39 2.18 -1.21
N PHE A 176 4.80 3.23 -0.51
CA PHE A 176 4.96 4.60 -1.04
C PHE A 176 6.40 5.13 -0.95
N ALA A 177 7.38 4.24 -0.84
CA ALA A 177 8.79 4.62 -0.73
C ALA A 177 9.23 5.44 -1.96
N GLY A 178 9.76 6.64 -1.75
CA GLY A 178 10.22 7.49 -2.86
C GLY A 178 9.10 8.22 -3.62
N CYS A 179 7.86 8.25 -3.12
CA CYS A 179 6.81 9.15 -3.61
C CYS A 179 7.10 10.61 -3.23
N THR A 180 8.15 11.20 -3.81
CA THR A 180 8.74 12.47 -3.37
C THR A 180 7.85 13.71 -3.53
N ALA A 181 6.87 13.67 -4.43
CA ALA A 181 5.89 14.75 -4.59
C ALA A 181 4.69 14.65 -3.65
N LEU A 182 4.55 13.57 -2.88
CA LEU A 182 3.40 13.35 -2.02
C LEU A 182 3.42 14.34 -0.84
N THR A 183 2.41 15.21 -0.79
CA THR A 183 2.27 16.27 0.23
C THR A 183 1.05 16.06 1.12
N ALA A 184 0.06 15.30 0.67
CA ALA A 184 -1.13 14.99 1.45
C ALA A 184 -1.51 13.51 1.31
N MET A 185 -1.77 12.84 2.43
CA MET A 185 -2.38 11.52 2.46
C MET A 185 -3.59 11.53 3.38
N THR A 186 -4.76 11.22 2.83
CA THR A 186 -5.99 11.00 3.61
C THR A 186 -6.18 9.51 3.82
N VAL A 187 -6.24 9.07 5.07
CA VAL A 187 -6.49 7.68 5.43
C VAL A 187 -7.89 7.57 6.01
N LEU A 188 -8.78 6.82 5.36
CA LEU A 188 -10.16 6.61 5.82
C LEU A 188 -10.30 5.30 6.62
N SER A 189 -9.38 4.34 6.43
CA SER A 189 -9.41 3.07 7.14
C SER A 189 -9.16 3.22 8.64
N ARG A 190 -10.00 2.52 9.41
CA ARG A 190 -9.89 2.41 10.89
C ARG A 190 -9.26 1.10 11.34
N GLU A 191 -9.21 0.10 10.47
CA GLU A 191 -8.73 -1.26 10.79
C GLU A 191 -7.28 -1.51 10.33
N LEU A 192 -6.68 -0.49 9.72
CA LEU A 192 -5.35 -0.58 9.13
C LEU A 192 -4.29 -0.94 10.18
N LYS A 193 -3.52 -1.99 9.91
CA LYS A 193 -2.37 -2.35 10.75
C LYS A 193 -1.16 -1.50 10.36
N TYR A 194 -0.42 -1.05 11.36
CA TYR A 194 0.79 -0.26 11.13
C TYR A 194 1.93 -1.12 10.56
N GLU A 195 2.48 -0.66 9.44
CA GLU A 195 3.77 -1.06 8.89
C GLU A 195 4.52 0.20 8.40
N ASN A 196 5.82 0.11 8.16
CA ASN A 196 6.56 1.22 7.54
C ASN A 196 6.14 1.36 6.06
N TRP A 197 5.34 2.37 5.73
CA TRP A 197 4.85 2.60 4.35
C TRP A 197 5.84 3.33 3.44
N GLY A 198 7.04 3.69 3.93
CA GLY A 198 8.08 4.41 3.17
C GLY A 198 7.89 5.92 3.11
N LEU A 199 7.26 6.50 4.12
CA LEU A 199 6.83 7.91 4.15
C LEU A 199 7.64 8.77 5.15
N GLU A 200 8.62 8.17 5.85
CA GLU A 200 9.41 8.82 6.91
C GLU A 200 10.23 10.00 6.39
N GLU A 201 10.73 9.90 5.17
CA GLU A 201 11.65 10.90 4.58
C GLU A 201 10.94 12.08 3.89
N LEU A 202 9.60 12.10 3.83
CA LEU A 202 8.86 13.17 3.15
C LEU A 202 8.68 14.40 4.07
N PRO A 203 9.37 15.54 3.83
CA PRO A 203 9.41 16.64 4.79
C PRO A 203 8.11 17.45 4.87
N ASN A 204 7.32 17.45 3.80
CA ASN A 204 6.10 18.27 3.66
C ASN A 204 4.82 17.44 3.67
N LEU A 205 4.91 16.13 3.98
CA LEU A 205 3.76 15.26 4.02
C LEU A 205 2.88 15.61 5.23
N VAL A 206 1.59 15.84 4.96
CA VAL A 206 0.54 15.93 5.97
C VAL A 206 -0.36 14.72 5.85
N ILE A 207 -0.63 14.07 6.99
CA ILE A 207 -1.51 12.91 7.06
C ILE A 207 -2.78 13.27 7.81
N TYR A 208 -3.91 13.00 7.15
CA TYR A 208 -5.25 13.20 7.67
C TYR A 208 -5.83 11.82 7.99
N ALA A 209 -6.08 11.53 9.26
CA ALA A 209 -6.57 10.23 9.72
C ALA A 209 -7.59 10.41 10.84
N PRO A 210 -8.58 9.51 11.00
CA PRO A 210 -9.53 9.53 12.09
C PRO A 210 -8.85 9.52 13.45
N GLU A 211 -9.37 10.28 14.41
CA GLU A 211 -8.98 10.16 15.81
C GLU A 211 -9.05 8.69 16.28
N ASP A 212 -8.10 8.31 17.14
CA ASP A 212 -7.94 6.96 17.68
C ASP A 212 -7.69 5.84 16.65
N SER A 213 -7.27 6.18 15.42
CA SER A 213 -6.84 5.19 14.42
C SER A 213 -5.34 4.91 14.49
N ALA A 214 -4.93 3.71 14.06
CA ALA A 214 -3.50 3.37 13.92
C ALA A 214 -2.76 4.34 12.99
N ALA A 215 -3.45 4.86 11.97
CA ALA A 215 -2.90 5.88 11.07
C ALA A 215 -2.65 7.22 11.80
N ALA A 216 -3.55 7.63 12.70
CA ALA A 216 -3.35 8.82 13.53
C ALA A 216 -2.21 8.63 14.54
N GLU A 217 -2.10 7.47 15.20
CA GLU A 217 -1.00 7.14 16.10
C GLU A 217 0.36 7.24 15.39
N TRP A 218 0.46 6.64 14.20
CA TRP A 218 1.68 6.68 13.40
C TRP A 218 2.01 8.09 12.88
N ALA A 219 1.03 8.81 12.34
CA ALA A 219 1.21 10.20 11.90
C ALA A 219 1.66 11.10 13.06
N GLY A 220 1.14 10.84 14.27
CA GLY A 220 1.56 11.47 15.52
C GLY A 220 3.02 11.19 15.86
N ALA A 221 3.46 9.93 15.77
CA ALA A 221 4.84 9.53 16.04
C ALA A 221 5.87 10.21 15.12
N MET A 222 5.48 10.56 13.89
CA MET A 222 6.35 11.26 12.94
C MET A 222 6.28 12.78 13.04
N GLY A 223 5.33 13.35 13.80
CA GLY A 223 5.09 14.80 13.83
C GLY A 223 4.53 15.38 12.52
N LYS A 224 3.81 14.57 11.72
CA LYS A 224 3.34 14.90 10.36
C LYS A 224 1.80 15.00 10.24
N TYR A 225 1.09 15.49 11.26
CA TYR A 225 -0.37 15.33 11.34
C TYR A 225 -1.21 16.61 11.28
N THR A 226 -2.41 16.47 10.74
CA THR A 226 -3.60 17.27 11.07
C THR A 226 -4.76 16.28 11.28
N ILE A 227 -5.29 16.20 12.50
CA ILE A 227 -6.37 15.28 12.91
C ILE A 227 -7.75 15.87 12.56
N TYR A 228 -8.73 15.01 12.24
CA TYR A 228 -10.15 15.37 12.12
C TYR A 228 -11.07 14.26 12.66
#